data_AF-A0A2D4N050-F1
#
_entry.id   AF-A0A2D4N050-F1
#
_cell.length_a   1.000
_cell.length_b   1.000
_cell.length_c   1.000
_cell.angle_alpha   90.00
_cell.angle_beta   90.00
_cell.angle_gamma   90.00
#
_symmetry.space_group_name_H-M   'P 1'
#
loop_
_entity.id
_entity.type
_entity.pdbx_description
1 polymer ?
#
loop_
_entity_poly.entity_id
_entity_poly.type
_entity_poly.pdbx_seq_one_letter_code
_entity_poly.pdbx_strand_id
1 'polypeptide(L)'
;ILIHDRRDIFGEEIREGLLRLSQRILGPCTAVQGALGHIFHHTSPEFYHNTLSFLKSNAALCYAALSTVCGLKPVRPQGAMYLMVGIEMEHFPDFENDVEFTERLIAEQSVFCLPATCFEYPNFFRVVITVPEEMMTEACQRIHYFCEKHYQGGEVTQDLECDK
;
A
#
# COMPACT_ATOMS: atom_id res chain seq x y z
N ILE A 1 -29.00 -2.21 -15.65
CA ILE A 1 -27.96 -2.25 -14.60
C ILE A 1 -28.57 -2.65 -13.27
N LEU A 2 -27.80 -3.28 -12.38
CA LEU A 2 -28.21 -3.57 -11.01
C LEU A 2 -27.60 -2.51 -10.09
N ILE A 3 -28.42 -1.90 -9.24
CA ILE A 3 -28.01 -0.80 -8.35
C ILE A 3 -28.25 -1.25 -6.91
N HIS A 4 -27.17 -1.30 -6.11
CA HIS A 4 -27.26 -1.57 -4.69
C HIS A 4 -27.53 -0.28 -3.90
N ASP A 5 -28.81 0.03 -3.69
CA ASP A 5 -29.27 1.21 -2.96
C ASP A 5 -30.24 0.80 -1.85
N ARG A 6 -29.69 0.42 -0.69
CA ARG A 6 -30.47 -0.17 0.42
C ARG A 6 -31.48 0.78 1.05
N ARG A 7 -31.28 2.09 0.90
CA ARG A 7 -32.10 3.13 1.55
C ARG A 7 -32.91 3.95 0.55
N ASP A 8 -32.94 3.50 -0.70
CA ASP A 8 -33.59 4.17 -1.84
C ASP A 8 -33.24 5.67 -1.94
N ILE A 9 -31.98 6.01 -1.67
CA ILE A 9 -31.49 7.40 -1.64
C ILE A 9 -31.49 7.98 -3.06
N PHE A 10 -31.34 7.14 -4.08
CA PHE A 10 -31.15 7.62 -5.45
C PHE A 10 -32.45 8.11 -6.08
N GLY A 11 -33.61 7.61 -5.65
CA GLY A 11 -34.89 7.93 -6.29
C GLY A 11 -34.89 7.60 -7.80
N GLU A 12 -35.91 8.07 -8.52
CA GLU A 12 -36.07 7.74 -9.94
C GLU A 12 -35.05 8.46 -10.84
N GLU A 13 -34.82 9.75 -10.61
CA GLU A 13 -34.02 10.60 -11.49
C GLU A 13 -32.55 10.13 -11.57
N ILE A 14 -31.93 9.81 -10.43
CA ILE A 14 -30.53 9.34 -10.40
C ILE A 14 -30.43 7.94 -11.02
N ARG A 15 -31.40 7.06 -10.73
CA ARG A 15 -31.43 5.70 -11.32
C ARG A 15 -31.54 5.76 -12.84
N GLU A 16 -32.38 6.64 -13.38
CA GLU A 16 -32.50 6.85 -14.82
C GLU A 16 -31.21 7.42 -15.41
N GLY A 17 -30.61 8.40 -14.75
CA GLY A 17 -29.30 8.94 -15.14
C GLY A 17 -28.22 7.86 -15.24
N LEU A 18 -28.12 7.00 -14.22
CA LEU A 18 -27.19 5.87 -14.21
C LEU A 18 -27.46 4.88 -15.35
N LEU A 19 -28.74 4.58 -15.62
CA LEU A 19 -29.12 3.72 -16.73
C LEU A 19 -28.67 4.30 -18.07
N ARG A 20 -28.96 5.59 -18.31
CA ARG A 20 -28.55 6.29 -19.55
C ARG A 20 -27.03 6.31 -19.70
N LEU A 21 -26.28 6.61 -18.63
CA LEU A 21 -24.82 6.59 -18.65
C LEU A 21 -24.25 5.19 -18.94
N SER A 22 -24.85 4.14 -18.39
CA SER A 22 -24.39 2.75 -18.59
C SER A 22 -24.47 2.29 -20.05
N GLN A 23 -25.39 2.85 -20.83
CA GLN A 23 -25.60 2.51 -22.24
C GLN A 23 -24.46 3.02 -23.15
N ARG A 24 -23.61 3.93 -22.67
CA ARG A 24 -22.49 4.47 -23.45
C ARG A 24 -21.43 3.42 -23.78
N ILE A 25 -21.15 2.49 -22.86
CA ILE A 25 -20.12 1.45 -23.02
C ILE A 25 -20.70 0.03 -23.05
N LEU A 26 -22.02 -0.10 -22.88
CA LEU A 26 -22.77 -1.36 -22.95
C LEU A 26 -22.36 -2.43 -21.92
N GLY A 27 -21.63 -2.04 -20.86
CA GLY A 27 -21.33 -2.88 -19.71
C GLY A 27 -20.15 -3.84 -19.91
N PRO A 28 -19.94 -4.77 -18.95
CA PRO A 28 -18.77 -5.65 -18.90
C PRO A 28 -18.96 -6.95 -19.70
N CYS A 29 -17.91 -7.77 -19.78
CA CYS A 29 -17.92 -9.08 -20.43
C CYS A 29 -19.09 -9.98 -19.98
N THR A 30 -19.84 -10.50 -20.94
CA THR A 30 -21.02 -11.35 -20.69
C THR A 30 -20.66 -12.70 -20.06
N ALA A 31 -19.48 -13.26 -20.35
CA ALA A 31 -19.03 -14.50 -19.73
C ALA A 31 -18.83 -14.34 -18.21
N VAL A 32 -18.25 -13.21 -17.78
CA VAL A 32 -18.09 -12.90 -16.35
C VAL A 32 -19.46 -12.69 -15.71
N GLN A 33 -20.36 -11.94 -16.36
CA GLN A 33 -21.72 -11.74 -15.86
C GLN A 33 -22.47 -13.06 -15.64
N GLY A 34 -22.36 -14.01 -16.59
CA GLY A 34 -22.95 -15.34 -16.47
C GLY A 34 -22.34 -16.19 -15.35
N ALA A 35 -21.05 -16.00 -15.06
CA ALA A 35 -20.35 -16.72 -14.00
C ALA A 35 -20.56 -16.13 -12.58
N LEU A 36 -20.98 -14.86 -12.46
CA LEU A 36 -21.07 -14.15 -11.17
C LEU A 36 -21.91 -14.89 -10.13
N GLY A 37 -23.07 -15.41 -10.51
CA GLY A 37 -23.93 -16.16 -9.58
C GLY A 37 -23.20 -17.38 -9.01
N HIS A 38 -22.49 -18.12 -9.85
CA HIS A 38 -21.70 -19.27 -9.38
C HIS A 38 -20.53 -18.84 -8.48
N ILE A 39 -19.79 -17.79 -8.86
CA ILE A 39 -18.69 -17.23 -8.06
C ILE A 39 -19.18 -16.83 -6.66
N PHE A 40 -20.30 -16.10 -6.54
CA PHE A 40 -20.79 -15.68 -5.24
C PHE A 40 -21.32 -16.81 -4.36
N HIS A 41 -21.93 -17.84 -4.94
CA HIS A 41 -22.57 -18.91 -4.17
C HIS A 41 -21.68 -20.13 -3.91
N HIS A 42 -20.63 -20.34 -4.71
CA HIS A 42 -19.83 -21.59 -4.67
C HIS A 42 -18.34 -21.37 -4.38
N THR A 43 -17.86 -20.13 -4.23
CA THR A 43 -16.49 -19.92 -3.72
C THR A 43 -16.43 -20.30 -2.24
N SER A 44 -15.57 -21.28 -1.91
CA SER A 44 -15.41 -21.78 -0.55
C SER A 44 -14.99 -20.68 0.42
N PRO A 45 -15.55 -20.62 1.64
CA PRO A 45 -15.05 -19.75 2.72
C PRO A 45 -13.55 -19.86 2.97
N GLU A 46 -12.98 -21.06 2.75
CA GLU A 46 -11.56 -21.33 2.91
C GLU A 46 -10.69 -20.49 1.96
N PHE A 47 -11.16 -20.23 0.73
CA PHE A 47 -10.43 -19.37 -0.22
C PHE A 47 -10.19 -17.98 0.36
N TYR A 48 -11.22 -17.37 0.94
CA TYR A 48 -11.11 -16.06 1.57
C TYR A 48 -10.25 -16.12 2.84
N HIS A 49 -10.44 -17.15 3.67
CA HIS A 49 -9.66 -17.33 4.89
C HIS A 49 -8.16 -17.47 4.58
N ASN A 50 -7.81 -18.32 3.61
CA ASN A 50 -6.42 -18.55 3.19
C ASN A 50 -5.82 -17.26 2.61
N THR A 51 -6.58 -16.53 1.78
CA THR A 51 -6.14 -15.23 1.22
C THR A 51 -5.86 -14.22 2.34
N LEU A 52 -6.78 -14.07 3.29
CA LEU A 52 -6.62 -13.13 4.41
C LEU A 52 -5.50 -13.56 5.36
N SER A 53 -5.33 -14.86 5.60
CA SER A 53 -4.26 -15.41 6.42
C SER A 53 -2.89 -15.09 5.81
N PHE A 54 -2.72 -15.36 4.51
CA PHE A 54 -1.52 -15.00 3.75
C PHE A 54 -1.23 -13.49 3.83
N LEU A 55 -2.21 -12.64 3.52
CA LEU A 55 -2.05 -11.19 3.57
C LEU A 55 -1.69 -10.69 4.97
N LYS A 56 -2.31 -11.25 6.01
CA LYS A 56 -2.05 -10.87 7.41
C LYS A 56 -0.63 -11.24 7.84
N SER A 57 -0.17 -12.45 7.53
CA SER A 57 1.18 -12.90 7.86
C SER A 57 2.22 -12.02 7.17
N ASN A 58 2.04 -11.78 5.87
CA ASN A 58 2.97 -10.97 5.08
C ASN A 58 2.97 -9.49 5.50
N ALA A 59 1.80 -8.94 5.85
CA ALA A 59 1.69 -7.59 6.41
C ALA A 59 2.40 -7.47 7.76
N ALA A 60 2.27 -8.47 8.63
CA ALA A 60 2.92 -8.47 9.94
C ALA A 60 4.44 -8.54 9.80
N LEU A 61 4.94 -9.38 8.89
CA LEU A 61 6.36 -9.51 8.56
C LEU A 61 6.91 -8.18 8.03
N CYS A 62 6.29 -7.64 6.97
CA CYS A 62 6.75 -6.40 6.33
C CYS A 62 6.72 -5.23 7.32
N TYR A 63 5.62 -5.08 8.09
CA TYR A 63 5.53 -4.05 9.12
C TYR A 63 6.63 -4.19 10.16
N ALA A 64 6.84 -5.40 10.71
CA ALA A 64 7.83 -5.62 11.75
C ALA A 64 9.25 -5.34 11.23
N ALA A 65 9.59 -5.84 10.05
CA ALA A 65 10.91 -5.66 9.45
C ALA A 65 11.20 -4.20 9.11
N LEU A 66 10.23 -3.47 8.54
CA LEU A 66 10.43 -2.05 8.21
C LEU A 66 10.37 -1.14 9.43
N SER A 67 9.71 -1.55 10.53
CA SER A 67 9.67 -0.77 11.78
C SER A 67 11.02 -0.71 12.48
N THR A 68 11.94 -1.63 12.17
CA THR A 68 13.29 -1.64 12.74
C THR A 68 14.28 -0.84 11.90
N VAL A 69 13.87 -0.30 10.75
CA VAL A 69 14.75 0.47 9.85
C VAL A 69 14.74 1.94 10.27
N CYS A 70 15.92 2.48 10.60
CA CYS A 70 16.06 3.90 10.93
C CYS A 70 15.59 4.78 9.77
N GLY A 71 14.85 5.84 10.07
CA GLY A 71 14.30 6.76 9.08
C GLY A 71 12.99 6.30 8.42
N LEU A 72 12.51 5.09 8.70
CA LEU A 72 11.24 4.59 8.15
C LEU A 72 10.15 4.49 9.22
N LYS A 73 8.93 4.89 8.85
CA LYS A 73 7.73 4.84 9.68
C LYS A 73 6.60 4.08 8.98
N PRO A 74 6.59 2.73 9.01
CA PRO A 74 5.51 1.95 8.43
C PRO A 74 4.19 2.13 9.20
N VAL A 75 3.07 2.21 8.49
CA VAL A 75 1.72 2.24 9.08
C VAL A 75 1.09 0.85 8.94
N ARG A 76 0.72 0.24 10.08
CA ARG A 76 0.16 -1.11 10.10
C ARG A 76 -1.18 -1.17 9.34
N PRO A 77 -1.29 -2.00 8.29
CA PRO A 77 -2.55 -2.14 7.56
C PRO A 77 -3.55 -3.00 8.34
N GLN A 78 -4.85 -2.72 8.14
CA GLN A 78 -5.95 -3.53 8.68
C GLN A 78 -6.70 -4.34 7.60
N GLY A 79 -6.32 -4.19 6.33
CA GLY A 79 -6.96 -4.85 5.18
C GLY A 79 -6.33 -4.41 3.87
N ALA A 80 -7.00 -4.73 2.76
CA ALA A 80 -6.48 -4.55 1.39
C ALA A 80 -5.16 -5.34 1.16
N MET A 81 -4.28 -4.82 0.30
CA MET A 81 -3.12 -5.54 -0.25
C MET A 81 -1.84 -4.70 -0.26
N TYR A 82 -1.77 -3.66 0.57
CA TYR A 82 -0.63 -2.75 0.64
C TYR A 82 -0.43 -2.18 2.04
N LEU A 83 0.77 -1.67 2.29
CA LEU A 83 1.07 -0.80 3.42
C LEU A 83 1.83 0.44 2.95
N MET A 84 1.65 1.53 3.70
CA MET A 84 2.35 2.80 3.46
C MET A 84 3.51 2.93 4.44
N VAL A 85 4.63 3.45 3.97
CA VAL A 85 5.83 3.67 4.77
C VAL A 85 6.21 5.14 4.65
N GLY A 86 6.21 5.85 5.76
CA GLY A 86 6.72 7.22 5.83
C GLY A 86 8.24 7.22 5.80
N ILE A 87 8.81 8.20 5.12
CA ILE A 87 10.24 8.46 5.06
C ILE A 87 10.50 9.72 5.91
N GLU A 88 11.36 9.62 6.91
CA GLU A 88 11.88 10.77 7.64
C GLU A 88 12.96 11.44 6.78
N MET A 89 12.54 12.26 5.83
CA MET A 89 13.41 12.87 4.82
C MET A 89 14.57 13.67 5.43
N GLU A 90 14.38 14.23 6.63
CA GLU A 90 15.43 14.90 7.40
C GLU A 90 16.67 14.04 7.68
N HIS A 91 16.52 12.71 7.71
CA HIS A 91 17.61 11.76 7.92
C HIS A 91 18.20 11.19 6.62
N PHE A 92 17.67 11.59 5.46
CA PHE A 92 18.16 11.16 4.15
C PHE A 92 18.43 12.36 3.23
N PRO A 93 19.46 13.19 3.55
CA PRO A 93 19.70 14.45 2.83
C PRO A 93 20.14 14.27 1.38
N ASP A 94 20.50 13.06 0.97
CA ASP A 94 20.82 12.73 -0.42
C ASP A 94 19.59 12.68 -1.34
N PHE A 95 18.37 12.74 -0.78
CA PHE A 95 17.12 12.65 -1.53
C PHE A 95 16.23 13.86 -1.22
N GLU A 96 15.73 14.55 -2.25
CA GLU A 96 14.82 15.68 -2.06
C GLU A 96 13.38 15.23 -1.77
N ASN A 97 12.99 14.04 -2.25
CA ASN A 97 11.61 13.55 -2.20
C ASN A 97 11.53 12.00 -2.28
N ASP A 98 10.32 11.46 -2.13
CA ASP A 98 10.06 10.02 -2.20
C ASP A 98 10.28 9.41 -3.59
N VAL A 99 10.19 10.21 -4.66
CA VAL A 99 10.48 9.74 -6.03
C VAL A 99 11.97 9.41 -6.14
N GLU A 100 12.85 10.33 -5.77
CA GLU A 100 14.30 10.11 -5.79
C GLU A 100 14.74 8.96 -4.87
N PHE A 101 14.15 8.89 -3.67
CA PHE A 101 14.41 7.79 -2.73
C PHE A 101 14.10 6.43 -3.39
N THR A 102 12.91 6.30 -3.99
CA THR A 102 12.47 5.03 -4.60
C THR A 102 13.22 4.72 -5.90
N GLU A 103 13.55 5.72 -6.71
CA GLU A 103 14.42 5.56 -7.89
C GLU A 103 15.81 5.05 -7.52
N ARG A 104 16.42 5.61 -6.46
CA ARG A 104 17.73 5.16 -5.99
C ARG A 104 17.68 3.77 -5.38
N LEU A 105 16.63 3.45 -4.61
CA LEU A 105 16.40 2.11 -4.08
C LEU A 105 16.30 1.06 -5.20
N ILE A 106 15.62 1.36 -6.30
CA ILE A 106 15.56 0.49 -7.48
C ILE A 106 16.96 0.34 -8.09
N ALA A 107 17.67 1.45 -8.31
CA ALA A 107 18.99 1.42 -8.95
C ALA A 107 20.04 0.64 -8.14
N GLU A 108 20.04 0.75 -6.82
CA GLU A 108 21.05 0.13 -5.95
C GLU A 108 20.68 -1.27 -5.48
N GLN A 109 19.40 -1.52 -5.18
CA GLN A 109 18.94 -2.76 -4.56
C GLN A 109 18.00 -3.59 -5.45
N SER A 110 17.59 -3.07 -6.60
CA SER A 110 16.59 -3.70 -7.46
C SER A 110 15.27 -3.99 -6.74
N VAL A 111 14.89 -3.13 -5.77
CA VAL A 111 13.61 -3.22 -5.06
C VAL A 111 12.71 -2.10 -5.54
N PHE A 112 11.63 -2.47 -6.24
CA PHE A 112 10.64 -1.50 -6.72
C PHE A 112 9.58 -1.22 -5.66
N CYS A 113 9.60 0.01 -5.14
CA CYS A 113 8.55 0.59 -4.30
C CYS A 113 7.87 1.71 -5.08
N LEU A 114 6.56 1.91 -4.88
CA LEU A 114 5.85 2.99 -5.58
C LEU A 114 5.89 4.27 -4.71
N PRO A 115 6.46 5.40 -5.19
CA PRO A 115 6.43 6.65 -4.45
C PRO A 115 4.99 7.13 -4.25
N ALA A 116 4.71 7.65 -3.06
CA ALA A 116 3.37 8.05 -2.67
C ALA A 116 2.96 9.42 -3.24
N THR A 117 3.89 10.15 -3.87
CA THR A 117 3.57 11.26 -4.77
C THR A 117 2.56 10.86 -5.85
N CYS A 118 2.56 9.60 -6.33
CA CYS A 118 1.50 9.09 -7.23
C CYS A 118 0.09 9.07 -6.62
N PHE A 119 -0.03 9.23 -5.29
CA PHE A 119 -1.27 9.30 -4.52
C PHE A 119 -1.49 10.67 -3.88
N GLU A 120 -0.80 11.71 -4.35
CA GLU A 120 -0.86 13.07 -3.81
C GLU A 120 -0.48 13.14 -2.32
N TYR A 121 0.44 12.26 -1.87
CA TYR A 121 0.89 12.19 -0.49
C TYR A 121 2.42 11.98 -0.41
N PRO A 122 3.23 13.03 -0.60
CA PRO A 122 4.69 12.94 -0.66
C PRO A 122 5.35 12.41 0.62
N ASN A 123 6.65 12.10 0.53
CA ASN A 123 7.50 11.59 1.64
C ASN A 123 7.05 10.22 2.19
N PHE A 124 6.34 9.46 1.38
CA PHE A 124 5.93 8.09 1.66
C PHE A 124 6.20 7.21 0.45
N PHE A 125 6.23 5.90 0.65
CA PHE A 125 6.12 4.94 -0.44
C PHE A 125 5.16 3.81 -0.09
N ARG A 126 4.62 3.15 -1.11
CA ARG A 126 3.70 2.02 -1.00
C ARG A 126 4.41 0.71 -1.31
N VAL A 127 4.25 -0.26 -0.41
CA VAL A 127 4.67 -1.65 -0.60
C VAL A 127 3.44 -2.54 -0.78
N VAL A 128 3.47 -3.46 -1.74
CA VAL A 128 2.43 -4.49 -1.89
C VAL A 128 2.78 -5.70 -1.03
N ILE A 129 1.80 -6.26 -0.33
CA ILE A 129 1.97 -7.41 0.59
C ILE A 129 1.50 -8.73 -0.02
N THR A 130 1.38 -8.77 -1.35
CA THR A 130 0.88 -9.94 -2.11
C THR A 130 1.99 -10.81 -2.68
N VAL A 131 3.26 -10.40 -2.56
CA VAL A 131 4.41 -11.21 -3.01
C VAL A 131 4.65 -12.39 -2.06
N PRO A 132 5.29 -13.48 -2.48
CA PRO A 132 5.66 -14.58 -1.59
C PRO A 132 6.46 -14.10 -0.36
N GLU A 133 6.30 -14.78 0.77
CA GLU A 133 6.93 -14.39 2.06
C GLU A 133 8.45 -14.29 1.98
N GLU A 134 9.09 -15.22 1.26
CA GLU A 134 10.54 -15.22 1.03
C GLU A 134 10.99 -13.95 0.28
N MET A 135 10.24 -13.56 -0.74
CA MET A 135 10.51 -12.35 -1.52
C MET A 135 10.28 -11.08 -0.71
N MET A 136 9.25 -11.06 0.16
CA MET A 136 9.01 -9.95 1.08
C MET A 136 10.17 -9.81 2.08
N THR A 137 10.64 -10.94 2.62
CA THR A 137 11.76 -10.97 3.57
C THR A 137 13.03 -10.42 2.92
N GLU A 138 13.36 -10.90 1.72
CA GLU A 138 14.52 -10.42 0.96
C GLU A 138 14.42 -8.92 0.64
N ALA A 139 13.25 -8.46 0.17
CA ALA A 139 13.04 -7.05 -0.13
C ALA A 139 13.19 -6.16 1.11
N CYS A 140 12.65 -6.57 2.27
CA CYS A 140 12.80 -5.82 3.52
C CYS A 140 14.27 -5.75 3.97
N GLN A 141 15.04 -6.83 3.82
CA GLN A 141 16.48 -6.84 4.12
C GLN A 141 17.26 -5.88 3.22
N ARG A 142 16.94 -5.85 1.92
CA ARG A 142 17.57 -4.93 0.97
C ARG A 142 17.21 -3.47 1.26
N ILE A 143 15.96 -3.19 1.62
CA ILE A 143 15.53 -1.85 2.06
C ILE A 143 16.30 -1.43 3.32
N HIS A 144 16.46 -2.34 4.28
CA HIS A 144 17.23 -2.09 5.48
C HIS A 144 18.68 -1.70 5.16
N TYR A 145 19.38 -2.48 4.32
CA TYR A 145 20.73 -2.18 3.88
C TYR A 145 20.84 -0.83 3.14
N PHE A 146 19.87 -0.53 2.27
CA PHE A 146 19.81 0.76 1.58
C PHE A 146 19.69 1.91 2.58
N CYS A 147 18.78 1.81 3.54
CA CYS A 147 18.59 2.85 4.53
C CYS A 147 19.82 2.99 5.42
N GLU A 148 20.43 1.91 5.91
CA GLU A 148 21.67 1.98 6.71
C GLU A 148 22.80 2.73 6.00
N LYS A 149 22.90 2.58 4.68
CA LYS A 149 23.93 3.25 3.88
C LYS A 149 23.69 4.75 3.70
N HIS A 150 22.42 5.17 3.57
CA HIS A 150 22.04 6.55 3.24
C HIS A 150 21.52 7.36 4.44
N TYR A 151 21.28 6.70 5.58
CA TYR A 151 20.78 7.34 6.79
C TYR A 151 21.88 8.17 7.47
N GLN A 152 21.57 9.41 7.79
CA GLN A 152 22.40 10.29 8.61
C GLN A 152 21.71 10.52 9.95
N GLY A 153 22.33 10.04 11.04
CA GLY A 153 21.81 10.29 12.38
C GLY A 153 21.94 11.77 12.74
N GLY A 154 20.84 12.40 13.14
CA GLY A 154 20.90 13.75 13.71
C GLY A 154 21.84 13.77 14.91
N GLU A 155 22.74 14.76 14.98
CA GLU A 155 23.45 15.07 16.21
C GLU A 155 22.39 15.29 17.31
N VAL A 156 22.41 14.46 18.35
CA VAL A 156 21.74 14.81 19.61
C VAL A 156 22.47 16.03 20.13
N THR A 157 21.93 17.21 19.86
CA THR A 157 22.32 18.42 20.57
C THR A 157 21.96 18.17 22.03
N GLN A 158 22.96 17.78 22.84
CA GLN A 158 22.86 17.89 24.28
C GLN A 158 22.78 19.38 24.57
N ASP A 159 21.56 19.91 24.61
CA ASP A 159 21.28 21.18 25.26
C ASP A 159 21.52 20.98 26.76
N LEU A 160 22.80 21.10 27.12
CA LEU A 160 23.26 21.52 28.43
C LEU A 160 22.73 22.94 28.67
N GLU A 161 21.45 23.09 29.03
CA GLU A 161 21.01 24.25 29.79
C GLU A 161 21.20 23.98 31.28
N CYS A 162 22.45 24.22 31.68
CA CYS A 162 22.78 24.70 33.01
C CYS A 162 22.35 26.17 33.06
N ASP A 163 21.24 26.50 33.75
CA ASP A 163 21.14 27.76 34.49
C ASP A 163 19.93 27.81 35.46
N LYS A 164 20.30 27.85 36.75
CA LYS A 164 19.65 28.46 37.95
C LYS A 164 18.45 27.80 38.61
#